data_AF-A0A7Y1TXJ7-F1
#
_entry.id   AF-A0A7Y1TXJ7-F1
#
_cell.length_a   1.000
_cell.length_b   1.000
_cell.length_c   1.000
_cell.angle_alpha   90.00
_cell.angle_beta   90.00
_cell.angle_gamma   90.00
#
_symmetry.space_group_name_H-M   'P 1'
#
loop_
_entity.id
_entity.type
_entity.pdbx_description
1 polymer ?
#
loop_
_entity_poly.entity_id
_entity_poly.type
_entity_poly.pdbx_seq_one_letter_code
_entity_poly.pdbx_strand_id
1 'polypeptide(L)'
;MIVPEETQSLSPRLAAVKELGIGAIGLLVANAAVLLCYFVYDLTLFQLVLVYWCECLWIGVASAGKLIVASIFGDPYENRFATVSGGTSVLISLFLIVFTSSSYFSLLGMALMGILFANENLALSTANDDVLNHIGLVLGVSGLLLGGHLLSFFSNFFLLREYKTAKAGQLIALPFKRSLGLLVVIVLSIWLMALVPRYANTASFAVAVIALKVIWDVGLHTRERRQLAGATKPAVMSTKI
;
A
#
# COMPACT_ATOMS: atom_id res chain seq x y z
N MET A 1 -5.89 -52.99 1.76
CA MET A 1 -6.44 -52.19 0.64
C MET A 1 -6.34 -50.74 1.07
N ILE A 2 -5.28 -50.05 0.63
CA ILE A 2 -5.05 -48.64 0.96
C ILE A 2 -5.83 -47.85 -0.09
N VAL A 3 -6.89 -47.16 0.33
CA VAL A 3 -7.63 -46.24 -0.54
C VAL A 3 -6.70 -45.05 -0.78
N PRO A 4 -6.27 -44.76 -2.02
CA PRO A 4 -5.46 -43.60 -2.30
C PRO A 4 -6.28 -42.35 -1.97
N GLU A 5 -5.71 -41.48 -1.15
CA GLU A 5 -6.25 -40.17 -0.82
C GLU A 5 -6.34 -39.37 -2.11
N GLU A 6 -7.57 -39.25 -2.63
CA GLU A 6 -7.91 -38.45 -3.79
C GLU A 6 -7.60 -36.99 -3.43
N THR A 7 -6.41 -36.54 -3.83
CA THR A 7 -6.02 -35.13 -3.74
C THR A 7 -6.95 -34.36 -4.65
N GLN A 8 -8.10 -33.94 -4.12
CA GLN A 8 -9.04 -33.05 -4.79
C GLN A 8 -8.25 -31.82 -5.24
N SER A 9 -7.92 -31.78 -6.53
CA SER A 9 -7.28 -30.64 -7.15
C SER A 9 -8.27 -29.49 -7.05
N LEU A 10 -8.05 -28.59 -6.08
CA LEU A 10 -8.79 -27.34 -5.97
C LEU A 10 -8.82 -26.69 -7.36
N SER A 11 -10.01 -26.29 -7.81
CA SER A 11 -10.13 -25.65 -9.11
C SER A 11 -9.16 -24.45 -9.18
N PRO A 12 -8.57 -24.14 -10.34
CA PRO A 12 -7.57 -23.07 -10.48
C PRO A 12 -8.03 -21.73 -9.88
N ARG A 13 -9.35 -21.47 -9.87
CA ARG A 13 -9.97 -20.29 -9.27
C ARG A 13 -9.95 -20.31 -7.74
N LEU A 14 -10.25 -21.46 -7.13
CA LEU A 14 -10.21 -21.65 -5.68
C LEU A 14 -8.76 -21.60 -5.16
N ALA A 15 -7.80 -22.13 -5.93
CA ALA A 15 -6.38 -21.99 -5.62
C ALA A 15 -5.94 -20.50 -5.67
N ALA A 16 -6.36 -19.75 -6.69
CA ALA A 16 -6.04 -18.32 -6.81
C ALA A 16 -6.65 -17.46 -5.69
N VAL A 17 -7.88 -17.76 -5.23
CA VAL A 17 -8.50 -17.06 -4.09
C VAL A 17 -7.79 -17.39 -2.78
N LYS A 18 -7.36 -18.64 -2.60
CA LYS A 18 -6.56 -19.05 -1.43
C LYS A 18 -5.17 -18.40 -1.45
N GLU A 19 -4.57 -18.21 -2.63
CA GLU A 19 -3.32 -17.48 -2.81
C GLU A 19 -3.44 -15.97 -2.59
N LEU A 20 -4.62 -15.37 -2.79
CA LEU A 20 -4.85 -13.93 -2.59
C LEU A 20 -4.55 -13.52 -1.13
N GLY A 21 -4.84 -14.40 -0.18
CA GLY A 21 -4.60 -14.20 1.25
C GLY A 21 -5.45 -13.08 1.87
N ILE A 22 -5.48 -13.04 3.21
CA ILE A 22 -6.31 -12.09 3.98
C ILE A 22 -5.97 -10.63 3.63
N GLY A 23 -4.70 -10.34 3.33
CA GLY A 23 -4.24 -9.00 2.99
C GLY A 23 -4.83 -8.46 1.68
N ALA A 24 -4.91 -9.26 0.63
CA ALA A 24 -5.48 -8.80 -0.64
C ALA A 24 -7.00 -8.69 -0.57
N ILE A 25 -7.67 -9.59 0.16
CA ILE A 25 -9.11 -9.48 0.43
C ILE A 25 -9.39 -8.17 1.17
N GLY A 26 -8.62 -7.87 2.22
CA GLY A 26 -8.73 -6.60 2.95
C GLY A 26 -8.54 -5.38 2.04
N LEU A 27 -7.58 -5.44 1.12
CA LEU A 27 -7.37 -4.37 0.13
C LEU A 27 -8.57 -4.20 -0.81
N LEU A 28 -9.11 -5.29 -1.35
CA LEU A 28 -10.29 -5.25 -2.23
C LEU A 28 -11.51 -4.69 -1.51
N VAL A 29 -11.76 -5.14 -0.27
CA VAL A 29 -12.86 -4.65 0.56
C VAL A 29 -12.71 -3.17 0.86
N ALA A 30 -11.50 -2.71 1.23
CA ALA A 30 -11.25 -1.31 1.53
C ALA A 30 -11.49 -0.41 0.30
N ASN A 31 -11.05 -0.82 -0.89
CA ASN A 31 -11.28 -0.05 -2.11
C ASN A 31 -12.74 -0.09 -2.58
N ALA A 32 -13.44 -1.22 -2.40
CA ALA A 32 -14.88 -1.30 -2.65
C ALA A 32 -15.66 -0.38 -1.69
N ALA A 33 -15.22 -0.28 -0.43
CA ALA A 33 -15.80 0.64 0.53
C ALA A 33 -15.53 2.11 0.16
N VAL A 34 -14.32 2.45 -0.33
CA VAL A 34 -14.03 3.80 -0.87
C VAL A 34 -14.94 4.11 -2.06
N LEU A 35 -15.16 3.17 -2.98
CA LEU A 35 -16.09 3.35 -4.10
C LEU A 35 -17.53 3.55 -3.63
N LEU A 36 -17.96 2.81 -2.62
CA LEU A 36 -19.28 3.01 -2.01
C LEU A 36 -19.38 4.42 -1.39
N CYS A 37 -18.38 4.84 -0.62
CA CYS A 37 -18.32 6.18 -0.04
C CYS A 37 -18.32 7.28 -1.12
N TYR A 38 -17.66 7.04 -2.26
CA TYR A 38 -17.69 7.96 -3.40
C TYR A 38 -19.13 8.23 -3.87
N PHE A 39 -19.96 7.20 -4.01
CA PHE A 39 -21.36 7.37 -4.41
C PHE A 39 -22.29 7.83 -3.29
N VAL A 40 -22.06 7.41 -2.04
CA VAL A 40 -22.93 7.75 -0.91
C VAL A 40 -22.74 9.18 -0.43
N TYR A 41 -21.51 9.69 -0.50
CA TYR A 41 -21.17 11.04 -0.04
C TYR A 41 -20.88 12.01 -1.18
N ASP A 42 -21.19 11.61 -2.43
CA ASP A 42 -20.94 12.40 -3.64
C ASP A 42 -19.52 13.00 -3.69
N LEU A 43 -18.51 12.16 -3.39
CA LEU A 43 -17.13 12.64 -3.30
C LEU A 43 -16.70 13.23 -4.65
N THR A 44 -16.08 14.39 -4.62
CA THR A 44 -15.45 14.93 -5.82
C THR A 44 -14.25 14.09 -6.21
N LEU A 45 -13.85 14.12 -7.48
CA LEU A 45 -12.66 13.39 -7.91
C LEU A 45 -11.39 13.88 -7.19
N PHE A 46 -11.32 15.17 -6.85
CA PHE A 46 -10.22 15.70 -6.03
C PHE A 46 -10.21 15.11 -4.62
N GLN A 47 -11.37 14.99 -3.97
CA GLN A 47 -11.48 14.33 -2.66
C GLN A 47 -11.07 12.86 -2.75
N LEU A 48 -11.49 12.15 -3.79
CA LEU A 48 -11.08 10.76 -4.03
C LEU A 48 -9.57 10.62 -4.26
N VAL A 49 -8.98 11.52 -5.04
CA VAL A 49 -7.52 11.58 -5.22
C VAL A 49 -6.81 11.87 -3.89
N LEU A 50 -7.36 12.76 -3.05
CA LEU A 50 -6.82 13.06 -1.72
C LEU A 50 -6.91 11.86 -0.78
N VAL A 51 -8.00 11.07 -0.83
CA VAL A 51 -8.14 9.79 -0.12
C VAL A 51 -7.00 8.84 -0.48
N TYR A 52 -6.68 8.71 -1.77
CA TYR A 52 -5.55 7.89 -2.22
C TYR A 52 -4.19 8.48 -1.90
N TRP A 53 -4.06 9.81 -1.89
CA TRP A 53 -2.86 10.45 -1.37
C TRP A 53 -2.63 10.11 0.12
N CYS A 54 -3.69 10.10 0.94
CA CYS A 54 -3.63 9.66 2.33
C CYS A 54 -3.24 8.17 2.46
N GLU A 55 -3.61 7.31 1.51
CA GLU A 55 -3.17 5.91 1.53
C GLU A 55 -1.64 5.78 1.46
N CYS A 56 -0.96 6.61 0.67
CA CYS A 56 0.50 6.67 0.70
C CYS A 56 1.01 6.95 2.13
N LEU A 57 0.46 7.98 2.79
CA LEU A 57 0.80 8.28 4.18
C LEU A 57 0.63 7.05 5.08
N TRP A 58 -0.49 6.33 4.96
CA TRP A 58 -0.77 5.11 5.74
C TRP A 58 0.18 3.96 5.43
N ILE A 59 0.58 3.78 4.17
CA ILE A 59 1.61 2.83 3.75
C ILE A 59 2.95 3.14 4.43
N GLY A 60 3.34 4.42 4.46
CA GLY A 60 4.55 4.89 5.13
C GLY A 60 4.54 4.63 6.64
N VAL A 61 3.43 4.98 7.31
CA VAL A 61 3.25 4.73 8.75
C VAL A 61 3.30 3.24 9.08
N ALA A 62 2.57 2.41 8.33
CA ALA A 62 2.59 0.96 8.53
C ALA A 62 3.98 0.36 8.30
N SER A 63 4.73 0.88 7.31
CA SER A 63 6.11 0.47 7.06
C SER A 63 7.05 0.78 8.23
N ALA A 64 7.01 2.01 8.73
CA ALA A 64 7.80 2.42 9.89
C ALA A 64 7.50 1.53 11.10
N GLY A 65 6.21 1.25 11.36
CA GLY A 65 5.79 0.30 12.40
C GLY A 65 6.37 -1.10 12.20
N LYS A 66 6.42 -1.62 10.96
CA LYS A 66 6.99 -2.95 10.68
C LYS A 66 8.48 -2.98 10.97
N LEU A 67 9.21 -1.93 10.60
CA LEU A 67 10.64 -1.85 10.87
C LEU A 67 10.92 -1.80 12.37
N ILE A 68 10.16 -1.01 13.14
CA ILE A 68 10.29 -0.99 14.61
C ILE A 68 10.07 -2.38 15.21
N VAL A 69 8.98 -3.06 14.84
CA VAL A 69 8.68 -4.41 15.35
C VAL A 69 9.74 -5.42 14.95
N ALA A 70 10.21 -5.40 13.70
CA ALA A 70 11.30 -6.27 13.25
C ALA A 70 12.57 -6.02 14.06
N SER A 71 12.88 -4.77 14.40
CA SER A 71 14.10 -4.42 15.11
C SER A 71 14.06 -4.73 16.61
N ILE A 72 12.86 -4.79 17.20
CA ILE A 72 12.67 -5.20 18.60
C ILE A 72 12.67 -6.73 18.72
N PHE A 73 12.00 -7.45 17.81
CA PHE A 73 11.70 -8.88 17.98
C PHE A 73 12.36 -9.81 16.96
N GLY A 74 13.01 -9.27 15.93
CA GLY A 74 13.68 -10.01 14.86
C GLY A 74 15.12 -9.54 14.66
N ASP A 75 15.67 -9.83 13.48
CA ASP A 75 17.01 -9.40 13.07
C ASP A 75 16.99 -8.84 11.64
N PRO A 76 16.50 -7.61 11.45
CA PRO A 76 16.33 -7.03 10.11
C PRO A 76 17.65 -6.55 9.48
N TYR A 77 18.76 -6.61 10.23
CA TYR A 77 20.08 -6.10 9.86
C TYR A 77 21.14 -7.20 9.90
N GLU A 78 20.96 -8.27 9.12
CA GLU A 78 21.99 -9.28 8.94
C GLU A 78 23.27 -8.65 8.34
N ASN A 79 24.37 -8.67 9.10
CA ASN A 79 25.69 -8.28 8.63
C ASN A 79 26.68 -9.43 8.84
N ARG A 80 27.34 -9.85 7.75
CA ARG A 80 28.34 -10.93 7.78
C ARG A 80 29.57 -10.64 8.64
N PHE A 81 29.78 -9.39 9.04
CA PHE A 81 30.97 -8.94 9.75
C PHE A 81 30.75 -8.53 11.21
N ALA A 82 29.50 -8.30 11.63
CA ALA A 82 29.21 -7.83 12.98
C ALA A 82 27.80 -8.24 13.39
N THR A 83 27.66 -8.68 14.65
CA THR A 83 26.35 -8.87 15.27
C THR A 83 25.83 -7.52 15.74
N VAL A 84 24.57 -7.21 15.40
CA VAL A 84 23.92 -5.96 15.83
C VAL A 84 23.10 -6.27 17.08
N SER A 85 23.36 -5.55 18.17
CA SER A 85 22.55 -5.69 19.39
C SER A 85 21.12 -5.19 19.13
N GLY A 86 20.13 -5.68 19.89
CA GLY A 86 18.74 -5.24 19.77
C GLY A 86 18.56 -3.72 19.96
N GLY A 87 19.25 -3.12 20.95
CA GLY A 87 19.22 -1.67 21.16
C GLY A 87 19.79 -0.89 19.96
N THR A 88 20.92 -1.35 19.40
CA THR A 88 21.52 -0.77 18.19
C THR A 88 20.58 -0.90 16.99
N SER A 89 19.90 -2.04 16.82
CA SER A 89 18.94 -2.31 15.75
C SER A 89 17.78 -1.30 15.77
N VAL A 90 17.21 -1.03 16.95
CA VAL A 90 16.15 -0.03 17.12
C VAL A 90 16.66 1.38 16.79
N LEU A 91 17.86 1.76 17.26
CA LEU A 91 18.44 3.07 16.96
C LEU A 91 18.68 3.27 15.45
N ILE A 92 19.25 2.26 14.77
CA ILE A 92 19.43 2.27 13.31
C ILE A 92 18.08 2.42 12.62
N SER A 93 17.04 1.74 13.11
CA SER A 93 15.69 1.83 12.56
C SER A 93 15.10 3.22 12.67
N LEU A 94 15.20 3.85 13.84
CA LEU A 94 14.70 5.21 14.05
C LEU A 94 15.42 6.19 13.13
N PHE A 95 16.75 6.06 13.01
CA PHE A 95 17.53 6.88 12.08
C PHE A 95 17.10 6.66 10.62
N LEU A 96 16.94 5.41 10.19
CA LEU A 96 16.48 5.08 8.84
C LEU A 96 15.06 5.57 8.58
N ILE A 97 14.15 5.45 9.55
CA ILE A 97 12.78 5.96 9.44
C ILE A 97 12.83 7.46 9.23
N VAL A 98 13.53 8.21 10.08
CA VAL A 98 13.63 9.67 9.94
C VAL A 98 14.23 10.03 8.58
N PHE A 99 15.39 9.46 8.24
CA PHE A 99 16.09 9.77 6.99
C PHE A 99 15.25 9.48 5.74
N THR A 100 14.64 8.29 5.66
CA THR A 100 13.82 7.89 4.51
C THR A 100 12.48 8.61 4.48
N SER A 101 11.91 8.92 5.65
CA SER A 101 10.67 9.68 5.75
C SER A 101 10.83 11.09 5.21
N SER A 102 11.99 11.75 5.38
CA SER A 102 12.22 13.08 4.82
C SER A 102 12.04 13.10 3.29
N SER A 103 12.69 12.19 2.56
CA SER A 103 12.52 12.10 1.10
C SER A 103 11.10 11.70 0.71
N TYR A 104 10.48 10.81 1.49
CA TYR A 104 9.11 10.35 1.26
C TYR A 104 8.08 11.47 1.44
N PHE A 105 8.16 12.21 2.55
CA PHE A 105 7.29 13.34 2.85
C PHE A 105 7.52 14.51 1.90
N SER A 106 8.74 14.73 1.42
CA SER A 106 8.98 15.71 0.35
C SER A 106 8.23 15.34 -0.94
N LEU A 107 8.24 14.07 -1.33
CA LEU A 107 7.49 13.59 -2.49
C LEU A 107 5.97 13.72 -2.29
N LEU A 108 5.48 13.34 -1.10
CA LEU A 108 4.06 13.52 -0.75
C LEU A 108 3.64 14.99 -0.71
N GLY A 109 4.49 15.86 -0.16
CA GLY A 109 4.26 17.30 -0.11
C GLY A 109 4.18 17.90 -1.50
N MET A 110 5.10 17.54 -2.41
CA MET A 110 5.03 17.97 -3.82
C MET A 110 3.75 17.49 -4.50
N ALA A 111 3.34 16.24 -4.29
CA ALA A 111 2.10 15.71 -4.85
C ALA A 111 0.86 16.42 -4.29
N LEU A 112 0.84 16.70 -2.98
CA LEU A 112 -0.23 17.46 -2.33
C LEU A 112 -0.34 18.87 -2.91
N MET A 113 0.79 19.58 -3.05
CA MET A 113 0.82 20.90 -3.67
C MET A 113 0.29 20.85 -5.11
N GLY A 114 0.63 19.81 -5.87
CA GLY A 114 0.08 19.60 -7.22
C GLY A 114 -1.43 19.38 -7.22
N ILE A 115 -1.97 18.62 -6.27
CA ILE A 115 -3.42 18.41 -6.10
C ILE A 115 -4.12 19.72 -5.76
N LEU A 116 -3.61 20.47 -4.78
CA LEU A 116 -4.22 21.73 -4.33
C LEU A 116 -4.19 22.79 -5.43
N PHE A 117 -3.05 22.92 -6.12
CA PHE A 117 -2.92 23.82 -7.27
C PHE A 117 -3.90 23.46 -8.39
N ALA A 118 -4.02 22.17 -8.72
CA ALA A 118 -4.98 21.72 -9.73
C ALA A 118 -6.43 21.97 -9.31
N ASN A 119 -6.77 21.73 -8.04
CA ASN A 119 -8.09 21.99 -7.50
C ASN A 119 -8.46 23.47 -7.63
N GLU A 120 -7.57 24.39 -7.23
CA GLU A 120 -7.81 25.83 -7.35
C GLU A 120 -8.01 26.27 -8.81
N ASN A 121 -7.15 25.82 -9.72
CA ASN A 121 -7.23 26.20 -11.13
C ASN A 121 -8.46 25.62 -11.84
N LEU A 122 -8.88 24.41 -11.49
CA LEU A 122 -10.07 23.77 -12.07
C LEU A 122 -11.37 24.23 -11.37
N ALA A 123 -11.35 24.62 -10.10
CA ALA A 123 -12.48 25.19 -9.38
C ALA A 123 -12.86 26.59 -9.91
N LEU A 124 -11.89 27.36 -10.42
CA LEU A 124 -12.21 28.60 -11.16
C LEU A 124 -12.99 28.33 -12.45
N SER A 125 -12.93 27.10 -12.98
CA SER A 125 -13.63 26.68 -14.21
C SER A 125 -14.89 25.85 -13.99
N THR A 126 -15.09 25.33 -12.77
CA THR A 126 -16.19 24.43 -12.40
C THR A 126 -16.64 24.83 -10.99
N ALA A 127 -17.93 25.10 -10.76
CA ALA A 127 -18.46 25.50 -9.45
C ALA A 127 -18.32 24.39 -8.38
N ASN A 128 -17.09 24.06 -8.01
CA ASN A 128 -16.72 22.99 -7.12
C ASN A 128 -16.40 23.56 -5.74
N ASP A 129 -16.91 22.91 -4.70
CA ASP A 129 -16.56 23.19 -3.31
C ASP A 129 -15.08 22.90 -3.05
N ASP A 130 -14.45 23.74 -2.22
CA ASP A 130 -13.06 23.56 -1.81
C ASP A 130 -12.88 22.19 -1.13
N VAL A 131 -11.92 21.40 -1.64
CA VAL A 131 -11.58 20.08 -1.13
C VAL A 131 -11.26 20.09 0.37
N LEU A 132 -10.73 21.21 0.89
CA LEU A 132 -10.35 21.35 2.29
C LEU A 132 -11.55 21.47 3.23
N ASN A 133 -12.71 21.93 2.74
CA ASN A 133 -13.93 22.04 3.54
C ASN A 133 -14.45 20.66 4.00
N HIS A 134 -14.04 19.57 3.34
CA HIS A 134 -14.46 18.21 3.66
C HIS A 134 -13.29 17.32 4.09
N ILE A 135 -12.22 17.91 4.61
CA ILE A 135 -11.03 17.16 5.05
C ILE A 135 -11.36 16.08 6.08
N GLY A 136 -12.33 16.32 6.97
CA GLY A 136 -12.78 15.33 7.96
C GLY A 136 -13.35 14.07 7.29
N LEU A 137 -14.16 14.25 6.23
CA LEU A 137 -14.71 13.14 5.46
C LEU A 137 -13.61 12.40 4.69
N VAL A 138 -12.71 13.13 4.03
CA VAL A 138 -11.54 12.54 3.32
C VAL A 138 -10.71 11.69 4.27
N LEU A 139 -10.37 12.21 5.46
CA LEU A 139 -9.61 11.47 6.46
C LEU A 139 -10.37 10.24 6.94
N GLY A 140 -11.68 10.37 7.20
CA GLY A 140 -12.57 9.27 7.58
C GLY A 140 -12.60 8.14 6.54
N VAL A 141 -12.79 8.47 5.27
CA VAL A 141 -12.80 7.50 4.16
C VAL A 141 -11.41 6.89 3.97
N SER A 142 -10.33 7.68 4.06
CA SER A 142 -8.96 7.15 3.99
C SER A 142 -8.63 6.18 5.14
N GLY A 143 -9.31 6.31 6.29
CA GLY A 143 -9.22 5.39 7.42
C GLY A 143 -9.60 3.95 7.06
N LEU A 144 -10.45 3.74 6.05
CA LEU A 144 -10.78 2.41 5.52
C LEU A 144 -9.54 1.73 4.93
N LEU A 145 -8.71 2.49 4.21
CA LEU A 145 -7.47 2.02 3.60
C LEU A 145 -6.41 1.75 4.68
N LEU A 146 -6.32 2.63 5.68
CA LEU A 146 -5.50 2.39 6.88
C LEU A 146 -5.89 1.08 7.56
N GLY A 147 -7.19 0.82 7.74
CA GLY A 147 -7.71 -0.42 8.32
C GLY A 147 -7.21 -1.67 7.58
N GLY A 148 -7.18 -1.64 6.25
CA GLY A 148 -6.62 -2.73 5.44
C GLY A 148 -5.13 -2.97 5.70
N HIS A 149 -4.34 -1.90 5.81
CA HIS A 149 -2.92 -1.99 6.14
C HIS A 149 -2.66 -2.48 7.57
N LEU A 150 -3.41 -1.97 8.54
CA LEU A 150 -3.33 -2.39 9.94
C LEU A 150 -3.73 -3.86 10.09
N LEU A 151 -4.80 -4.30 9.42
CA LEU A 151 -5.19 -5.70 9.42
C LEU A 151 -4.05 -6.59 8.92
N SER A 152 -3.43 -6.25 7.78
CA SER A 152 -2.30 -7.01 7.26
C SER A 152 -1.05 -6.91 8.16
N PHE A 153 -0.86 -5.79 8.85
CA PHE A 153 0.23 -5.62 9.82
C PHE A 153 0.04 -6.58 11.00
N PHE A 154 -1.13 -6.59 11.62
CA PHE A 154 -1.38 -7.46 12.77
C PHE A 154 -1.46 -8.93 12.37
N SER A 155 -2.26 -9.28 11.37
CA SER A 155 -2.51 -10.68 11.03
C SER A 155 -1.28 -11.36 10.43
N ASN A 156 -0.67 -10.74 9.42
CA ASN A 156 0.44 -11.37 8.72
C ASN A 156 1.77 -11.03 9.38
N PHE A 157 2.05 -9.75 9.59
CA PHE A 157 3.38 -9.36 10.04
C PHE A 157 3.65 -9.77 11.49
N PHE A 158 2.70 -9.49 12.39
CA PHE A 158 2.85 -9.79 13.82
C PHE A 158 2.49 -11.25 14.15
N LEU A 159 1.26 -11.71 13.87
CA LEU A 159 0.81 -13.06 14.28
C LEU A 159 1.51 -14.18 13.52
N LEU A 160 1.72 -14.06 12.20
CA LEU A 160 2.47 -15.05 11.42
C LEU A 160 3.99 -14.86 11.50
N ARG A 161 4.47 -13.94 12.34
CA ARG A 161 5.88 -13.73 12.66
C ARG A 161 6.77 -13.40 11.45
N GLU A 162 6.24 -12.75 10.41
CA GLU A 162 7.04 -12.30 9.25
C GLU A 162 8.17 -11.35 9.68
N TYR A 163 8.01 -10.65 10.81
CA TYR A 163 9.04 -9.78 11.39
C TYR A 163 10.37 -10.51 11.67
N LYS A 164 10.36 -11.84 11.82
CA LYS A 164 11.59 -12.63 12.07
C LYS A 164 12.48 -12.77 10.85
N THR A 165 11.91 -12.71 9.65
CA THR A 165 12.61 -12.92 8.38
C THR A 165 12.65 -11.68 7.51
N ALA A 166 11.96 -10.61 7.92
CA ALA A 166 11.86 -9.37 7.17
C ALA A 166 13.17 -8.57 7.25
N LYS A 167 13.70 -8.18 6.09
CA LYS A 167 14.93 -7.38 6.00
C LYS A 167 14.60 -5.90 5.97
N ALA A 168 15.40 -5.07 6.65
CA ALA A 168 15.17 -3.62 6.72
C ALA A 168 15.03 -2.97 5.33
N GLY A 169 15.91 -3.34 4.39
CA GLY A 169 15.86 -2.83 3.02
C GLY A 169 14.55 -3.15 2.29
N GLN A 170 13.94 -4.32 2.55
CA GLN A 170 12.65 -4.68 1.97
C GLN A 170 11.51 -3.90 2.61
N LEU A 171 11.56 -3.73 3.94
CA LEU A 171 10.56 -2.95 4.68
C LEU A 171 10.56 -1.48 4.24
N ILE A 172 11.71 -0.92 3.85
CA ILE A 172 11.80 0.44 3.31
C ILE A 172 11.39 0.48 1.83
N ALA A 173 11.95 -0.39 0.98
CA ALA A 173 11.82 -0.26 -0.47
C ALA A 173 10.46 -0.70 -1.03
N LEU A 174 9.81 -1.73 -0.47
CA LEU A 174 8.54 -2.23 -1.02
C LEU A 174 7.40 -1.20 -0.85
N PRO A 175 7.20 -0.60 0.33
CA PRO A 175 6.18 0.44 0.53
C PRO A 175 6.44 1.68 -0.32
N PHE A 176 7.71 2.02 -0.55
CA PHE A 176 8.10 3.12 -1.43
C PHE A 176 7.67 2.86 -2.88
N LYS A 177 7.93 1.66 -3.43
CA LYS A 177 7.51 1.28 -4.79
C LYS A 177 6.00 1.34 -4.97
N ARG A 178 5.25 0.92 -3.95
CA ARG A 178 3.79 0.98 -3.99
C ARG A 178 3.27 2.41 -3.98
N SER A 179 3.78 3.22 -3.06
CA SER A 179 3.41 4.64 -2.97
C SER A 179 3.75 5.38 -4.26
N LEU A 180 4.90 5.09 -4.88
CA LEU A 180 5.27 5.68 -6.17
C LEU A 180 4.30 5.30 -7.29
N GLY A 181 3.86 4.04 -7.32
CA GLY A 181 2.82 3.59 -8.25
C GLY A 181 1.50 4.35 -8.07
N LEU A 182 1.08 4.55 -6.81
CA LEU A 182 -0.13 5.30 -6.49
C LEU A 182 0.00 6.78 -6.88
N LEU A 183 1.16 7.40 -6.64
CA LEU A 183 1.46 8.77 -7.06
C LEU A 183 1.42 8.94 -8.57
N VAL A 184 1.88 7.95 -9.34
CA VAL A 184 1.75 7.98 -10.81
C VAL A 184 0.28 7.99 -11.22
N VAL A 185 -0.57 7.16 -10.60
CA VAL A 185 -2.02 7.17 -10.87
C VAL A 185 -2.64 8.52 -10.50
N ILE A 186 -2.26 9.10 -9.37
CA ILE A 186 -2.71 10.42 -8.92
C ILE A 186 -2.33 11.51 -9.94
N VAL A 187 -1.04 11.58 -10.30
CA VAL A 187 -0.54 12.59 -11.25
C VAL A 187 -1.20 12.44 -12.62
N LEU A 188 -1.34 11.21 -13.13
CA LEU A 188 -2.04 10.96 -14.39
C LEU A 188 -3.50 11.38 -14.31
N SER A 189 -4.18 11.14 -13.19
CA SER A 189 -5.58 11.54 -13.00
C SER A 189 -5.73 13.06 -13.02
N ILE A 190 -4.85 13.78 -12.30
CA ILE A 190 -4.83 15.25 -12.29
C ILE A 190 -4.53 15.81 -13.68
N TRP A 191 -3.53 15.26 -14.36
CA TRP A 191 -3.15 15.69 -15.69
C TRP A 191 -4.29 15.49 -16.72
N LEU A 192 -4.98 14.35 -16.66
CA LEU A 192 -6.16 14.08 -17.50
C LEU A 192 -7.33 15.01 -17.18
N MET A 193 -7.57 15.34 -15.91
CA MET A 193 -8.58 16.35 -15.52
C MET A 193 -8.23 17.73 -16.07
N ALA A 194 -6.96 18.12 -16.01
CA ALA A 194 -6.51 19.41 -16.56
C ALA A 194 -6.65 19.46 -18.09
N LEU A 195 -6.37 18.36 -18.79
CA LEU A 195 -6.49 18.28 -20.25
C LEU A 195 -7.96 18.23 -20.70
N VAL A 196 -8.82 17.54 -19.94
CA VAL A 196 -10.23 17.34 -20.28
C VAL A 196 -11.10 17.58 -19.02
N PRO A 197 -11.41 18.85 -18.68
CA PRO A 197 -12.08 19.22 -17.43
C PRO A 197 -13.39 18.50 -17.15
N ARG A 198 -14.13 18.09 -18.19
CA ARG A 198 -15.38 17.33 -18.05
C ARG A 198 -15.20 16.02 -17.26
N TYR A 199 -14.01 15.41 -17.29
CA TYR A 199 -13.76 14.17 -16.57
C TYR A 199 -13.77 14.34 -15.05
N ALA A 200 -13.48 15.55 -14.54
CA ALA A 200 -13.50 15.85 -13.12
C ALA A 200 -14.86 15.54 -12.45
N ASN A 201 -15.94 15.63 -13.23
CA ASN A 201 -17.31 15.47 -12.75
C ASN A 201 -17.97 14.16 -13.24
N THR A 202 -17.21 13.19 -13.74
CA THR A 202 -17.77 11.93 -14.27
C THR A 202 -17.49 10.75 -13.34
N ALA A 203 -18.57 10.09 -12.90
CA ALA A 203 -18.47 8.87 -12.10
C ALA A 203 -17.70 7.75 -12.82
N SER A 204 -17.84 7.65 -14.15
CA SER A 204 -17.10 6.66 -14.95
C SER A 204 -15.59 6.84 -14.87
N PHE A 205 -15.11 8.09 -14.81
CA PHE A 205 -13.68 8.36 -14.67
C PHE A 205 -13.19 8.04 -13.25
N ALA A 206 -13.96 8.38 -12.21
CA ALA A 206 -13.64 7.98 -10.84
C ALA A 206 -13.56 6.44 -10.69
N VAL A 207 -14.54 5.71 -11.24
CA VAL A 207 -14.52 4.24 -11.28
C VAL A 207 -13.28 3.72 -12.00
N ALA A 208 -12.89 4.32 -13.13
CA ALA A 208 -11.70 3.93 -13.87
C ALA A 208 -10.41 4.15 -13.06
N VAL A 209 -10.29 5.28 -12.35
CA VAL A 209 -9.16 5.58 -11.46
C VAL A 209 -9.05 4.55 -10.34
N ILE A 210 -10.17 4.25 -9.66
CA ILE A 210 -10.24 3.24 -8.60
C ILE A 210 -9.85 1.86 -9.15
N ALA A 211 -10.40 1.47 -10.31
CA ALA A 211 -10.11 0.18 -10.92
C ALA A 211 -8.63 0.05 -11.31
N LEU A 212 -8.06 1.07 -11.94
CA LEU A 212 -6.63 1.10 -12.31
C LEU A 212 -5.75 0.97 -11.06
N LYS A 213 -6.09 1.70 -10.00
CA LYS A 213 -5.41 1.63 -8.71
C LYS A 213 -5.47 0.22 -8.12
N VAL A 214 -6.66 -0.37 -8.05
CA VAL A 214 -6.87 -1.72 -7.49
C VAL A 214 -6.07 -2.76 -8.27
N ILE A 215 -6.10 -2.71 -9.61
CA ILE A 215 -5.33 -3.64 -10.46
C ILE A 215 -3.85 -3.51 -10.16
N TRP A 216 -3.34 -2.28 -10.09
CA TRP A 216 -1.94 -2.01 -9.80
C TRP A 216 -1.53 -2.52 -8.41
N ASP A 217 -2.31 -2.19 -7.39
CA ASP A 217 -2.05 -2.58 -6.01
C ASP A 217 -2.07 -4.09 -5.79
N VAL A 218 -3.06 -4.78 -6.35
CA VAL A 218 -3.14 -6.25 -6.29
C VAL A 218 -1.92 -6.87 -6.98
N GLY A 219 -1.52 -6.31 -8.12
CA GLY A 219 -0.32 -6.72 -8.85
C GLY A 219 0.95 -6.56 -8.00
N LEU A 220 1.13 -5.41 -7.35
CA LEU A 220 2.28 -5.16 -6.48
C LEU A 220 2.26 -6.02 -5.22
N HIS A 221 1.12 -6.15 -4.55
CA HIS A 221 0.96 -7.01 -3.37
C HIS A 221 1.32 -8.47 -3.68
N THR A 222 0.85 -8.99 -4.82
CA THR A 222 1.14 -10.37 -5.23
C THR A 222 2.64 -10.55 -5.51
N ARG A 223 3.28 -9.57 -6.15
CA ARG A 223 4.74 -9.58 -6.41
C ARG A 223 5.54 -9.52 -5.10
N GLU A 224 5.14 -8.67 -4.15
CA GLU A 224 5.78 -8.56 -2.84
C GLU A 224 5.71 -9.88 -2.06
N ARG A 225 4.53 -10.53 -2.04
CA ARG A 225 4.37 -11.83 -1.37
C ARG A 225 5.27 -12.90 -1.98
N ARG A 226 5.39 -12.94 -3.31
CA ARG A 226 6.32 -13.85 -3.98
C ARG A 226 7.79 -13.57 -3.63
N GLN A 227 8.17 -12.31 -3.46
CA GLN A 227 9.54 -11.95 -3.06
C GLN A 227 9.84 -12.34 -1.61
N LEU A 228 8.87 -12.16 -0.70
CA LEU A 228 9.00 -12.54 0.70
C LEU A 228 8.97 -14.08 0.89
N ALA A 229 8.14 -14.80 0.13
CA ALA A 229 8.07 -16.26 0.15
C ALA A 229 9.24 -16.94 -0.60
N GLY A 230 9.77 -16.32 -1.65
CA GLY A 230 10.93 -16.82 -2.40
C GLY A 230 12.22 -16.75 -1.59
N ALA A 231 12.34 -15.77 -0.69
CA ALA A 231 13.46 -15.67 0.25
C ALA A 231 13.48 -16.79 1.32
N THR A 232 12.39 -17.56 1.46
CA THR A 232 12.24 -18.62 2.47
C THR A 232 12.56 -20.02 1.94
N LYS A 233 12.85 -20.21 0.64
CA LYS A 233 13.25 -21.53 0.11
C LYS A 233 14.72 -21.79 0.46
N PRO A 234 15.06 -22.83 1.26
CA PRO A 234 16.45 -23.17 1.51
C PRO A 234 17.10 -23.56 0.18
N ALA A 235 18.27 -23.00 -0.08
CA ALA A 235 19.15 -23.48 -1.13
C ALA A 235 19.42 -24.96 -0.82
N VAL A 236 18.78 -25.86 -1.55
CA VAL A 236 19.18 -27.27 -1.56
C VAL A 236 20.61 -27.25 -2.06
N MET A 237 21.57 -27.36 -1.14
CA MET A 237 22.96 -27.60 -1.50
C MET A 237 22.95 -28.87 -2.34
N SER A 238 23.12 -28.69 -3.65
CA SER A 238 23.52 -29.75 -4.53
C SER A 238 24.95 -30.11 -4.14
N THR A 239 25.09 -30.97 -3.14
CA THR A 239 26.33 -31.67 -2.85
C THR A 239 26.59 -32.55 -4.07
N LYS A 240 27.39 -32.05 -5.01
CA LYS A 240 28.03 -32.91 -6.00
C LYS A 240 29.03 -33.76 -5.21
N ILE A 241 28.71 -35.04 -5.07
CA ILE A 241 29.66 -36.10 -4.71
C ILE A 241 30.52 -36.37 -5.93
#